data_AF-A0A9C9N7F2-F1
#
_entry.id   AF-A0A9C9N7F2-F1
#
_cell.length_a   1.000
_cell.length_b   1.000
_cell.length_c   1.000
_cell.angle_alpha   90.00
_cell.angle_beta   90.00
_cell.angle_gamma   90.00
#
_symmetry.space_group_name_H-M   'P 1'
#
loop_
_entity.id
_entity.type
_entity.pdbx_description
1 polymer ?
#
loop_
_entity_poly.entity_id
_entity_poly.type
_entity_poly.pdbx_seq_one_letter_code
_entity_poly.pdbx_strand_id
1 'polypeptide(L)'
;MTPVSATTGRHFDLLKQAVFEQLEIIRVYSKPPGMEPNLDAPFVLKRGGTVEEFAGKVHQDFADNLKAARVWGSALFDGQMVKRDYVLHDGDVVELRI
;
A
#
# COMPACT_ATOMS: atom_id res chain seq x y z
N MET A 1 12.78 22.26 -7.66
CA MET A 1 12.35 22.80 -6.37
C MET A 1 11.06 23.58 -6.62
N THR A 2 9.95 23.22 -5.98
CA THR A 2 8.64 23.87 -6.19
C THR A 2 8.58 25.15 -5.34
N PRO A 3 8.43 26.35 -5.92
CA PRO A 3 8.31 27.57 -5.12
C PRO A 3 6.99 27.55 -4.36
N VAL A 4 7.00 27.86 -3.06
CA VAL A 4 5.81 27.87 -2.20
C VAL A 4 5.69 29.19 -1.45
N SER A 5 4.46 29.57 -1.09
CA SER A 5 4.21 30.72 -0.22
C SER A 5 3.37 30.28 0.97
N ALA A 6 3.96 30.35 2.16
CA ALA A 6 3.26 30.01 3.40
C ALA A 6 2.13 31.01 3.71
N THR A 7 2.30 32.29 3.36
CA THR A 7 1.32 33.34 3.61
C THR A 7 0.06 33.19 2.76
N THR A 8 0.21 32.77 1.50
CA THR A 8 -0.93 32.67 0.56
C THR A 8 -1.41 31.24 0.34
N GLY A 9 -0.73 30.24 0.92
CA GLY A 9 -0.99 28.81 0.66
C GLY A 9 -0.64 28.38 -0.76
N ARG A 10 0.04 29.22 -1.54
CA ARG A 10 0.34 28.94 -2.96
C ARG A 10 1.20 27.69 -3.08
N HIS A 11 0.74 26.78 -3.94
CA HIS A 11 1.39 25.51 -4.28
C HIS A 11 1.52 24.50 -3.14
N PHE A 12 0.70 24.58 -2.09
CA PHE A 12 0.72 23.58 -1.02
C PHE A 12 0.40 22.17 -1.50
N ASP A 13 -0.53 22.00 -2.44
CA ASP A 13 -0.85 20.67 -2.96
C ASP A 13 0.29 20.07 -3.78
N LEU A 14 1.00 20.89 -4.56
CA LEU A 14 2.22 20.47 -5.25
C LEU A 14 3.34 20.10 -4.26
N LEU A 15 3.46 20.82 -3.15
CA LEU A 15 4.41 20.49 -2.09
C LEU A 15 4.08 19.15 -1.43
N LYS A 16 2.81 18.91 -1.08
CA LYS A 16 2.36 17.63 -0.49
C LYS A 16 2.67 16.47 -1.43
N GLN A 17 2.38 16.63 -2.72
CA GLN A 17 2.67 15.61 -3.73
C GLN A 17 4.19 15.36 -3.83
N ALA A 18 5.00 16.42 -3.94
CA ALA A 18 6.45 16.28 -4.03
C ALA A 18 7.06 15.60 -2.79
N VAL A 19 6.57 15.93 -1.59
CA VAL A 19 7.00 15.27 -0.35
C VAL A 19 6.63 13.79 -0.36
N PHE A 20 5.40 13.45 -0.75
CA PHE A 20 4.95 12.06 -0.82
C PHE A 20 5.79 11.24 -1.82
N GLU A 21 6.08 11.80 -3.00
CA GLU A 21 6.94 11.18 -4.01
C GLU A 21 8.36 10.97 -3.49
N GLN A 22 8.94 11.96 -2.80
CA GLN A 22 10.30 11.86 -2.24
C GLN A 22 10.43 10.91 -1.06
N LEU A 23 9.35 10.65 -0.31
CA LEU A 23 9.37 9.67 0.78
C LEU A 23 9.50 8.23 0.25
N GLU A 24 9.28 8.02 -1.05
CA GLU A 24 9.31 6.69 -1.69
C GLU A 24 8.46 5.67 -0.92
N ILE A 25 7.25 6.09 -0.53
CA ILE A 25 6.28 5.24 0.16
C ILE A 25 5.13 4.85 -0.76
N ILE A 26 4.45 3.77 -0.38
CA ILE A 26 3.23 3.27 -1.01
C ILE A 26 2.15 3.04 0.05
N ARG A 27 0.91 3.22 -0.34
CA ARG A 27 -0.29 2.92 0.44
C ARG A 27 -0.86 1.59 -0.03
N VAL A 28 -1.08 0.68 0.90
CA VAL A 28 -1.67 -0.63 0.64
C VAL A 28 -2.90 -0.79 1.52
N TYR A 29 -4.00 -1.24 0.93
CA TYR A 29 -5.29 -1.33 1.60
C TYR A 29 -5.60 -2.78 1.96
N SER A 30 -6.06 -3.01 3.18
CA SER A 30 -6.42 -4.36 3.61
C SER A 30 -7.84 -4.70 3.18
N LYS A 31 -8.03 -5.95 2.78
CA LYS A 31 -9.33 -6.52 2.49
C LYS A 31 -9.48 -7.86 3.22
N PRO A 32 -10.32 -7.95 4.27
CA PRO A 32 -10.62 -9.23 4.87
C PRO A 32 -11.38 -10.17 3.91
N PRO A 33 -11.20 -11.50 4.02
CA PRO A 33 -11.96 -12.45 3.22
C PRO A 33 -13.48 -12.25 3.36
N GLY A 34 -14.16 -12.09 2.22
CA GLY A 34 -15.60 -11.90 2.16
C GLY A 34 -16.10 -10.51 2.59
N MET A 35 -15.20 -9.57 2.88
CA MET A 35 -15.54 -8.17 3.19
C MET A 35 -15.01 -7.22 2.11
N GLU A 36 -15.59 -6.03 2.08
CA GLU A 36 -15.09 -4.90 1.27
C GLU A 36 -13.73 -4.41 1.81
N PRO A 37 -12.87 -3.85 0.94
CA PRO A 37 -11.61 -3.27 1.36
C PRO A 37 -11.80 -2.03 2.23
N ASN A 38 -10.93 -1.85 3.23
CA ASN A 38 -10.89 -0.61 4.00
C ASN A 38 -10.02 0.41 3.26
N LEU A 39 -10.64 1.43 2.66
CA LEU A 39 -9.97 2.49 1.89
C LEU A 39 -9.64 3.74 2.72
N ASP A 40 -10.11 3.81 3.97
CA ASP A 40 -9.92 4.98 4.84
C ASP A 40 -8.63 4.90 5.66
N ALA A 41 -8.13 3.67 5.89
CA ALA A 41 -6.95 3.41 6.72
C ALA A 41 -5.91 2.54 5.99
N PRO A 42 -5.12 3.11 5.06
CA PRO A 42 -4.06 2.36 4.39
C PRO A 42 -2.91 2.02 5.34
N PHE A 43 -2.25 0.91 5.04
CA PHE A 43 -0.92 0.61 5.57
C PHE A 43 0.13 1.29 4.68
N VAL A 44 1.11 1.93 5.31
CA VAL A 44 2.21 2.61 4.61
C VAL A 44 3.45 1.71 4.60
N LEU A 45 3.94 1.40 3.40
CA LEU A 45 5.18 0.65 3.17
C LEU A 45 6.18 1.52 2.42
N LYS A 46 7.46 1.12 2.46
CA LYS A 46 8.43 1.65 1.49
C LYS A 46 8.13 1.07 0.11
N ARG A 47 8.39 1.85 -0.93
CA ARG A 47 8.33 1.39 -2.33
C ARG A 47 9.25 0.18 -2.51
N GLY A 48 8.76 -0.83 -3.21
CA GLY A 48 9.44 -2.12 -3.34
C GLY A 48 9.11 -3.12 -2.23
N GLY A 49 8.27 -2.75 -1.25
CA GLY A 49 7.85 -3.65 -0.19
C GLY A 49 6.98 -4.80 -0.69
N THR A 50 7.01 -5.92 0.03
CA THR A 50 6.37 -7.18 -0.38
C THR A 50 5.08 -7.48 0.36
N VAL A 51 4.34 -8.49 -0.12
CA VAL A 51 3.16 -9.04 0.58
C VAL A 51 3.52 -9.52 1.99
N GLU A 52 4.68 -10.14 2.18
CA GLU A 52 5.15 -10.59 3.49
C GLU A 52 5.38 -9.44 4.47
N GLU A 53 6.03 -8.37 4.02
CA GLU A 53 6.23 -7.17 4.84
C GLU A 53 4.90 -6.50 5.19
N PHE A 54 3.96 -6.46 4.23
CA PHE A 54 2.60 -5.98 4.48
C PHE A 54 1.88 -6.86 5.52
N ALA A 55 1.98 -8.18 5.41
CA ALA A 55 1.39 -9.11 6.37
C ALA A 55 1.90 -8.83 7.81
N GLY A 56 3.20 -8.59 7.97
CA GLY A 56 3.79 -8.22 9.27
C GLY A 56 3.28 -6.87 9.82
N LYS A 57 2.95 -5.91 8.95
CA LYS A 57 2.31 -4.65 9.35
C LYS A 57 0.87 -4.83 9.81
N VAL A 58 0.16 -5.82 9.26
CA VAL A 58 -1.21 -6.17 9.70
C VAL A 58 -1.15 -6.87 11.06
N HIS A 59 -0.38 -7.96 11.17
CA HIS A 59 -0.10 -8.66 12.43
C HIS A 59 1.02 -9.68 12.22
N GLN A 60 1.87 -9.91 13.22
CA GLN A 60 2.99 -10.86 13.13
C GLN A 60 2.54 -12.29 12.75
N ASP A 61 1.43 -12.77 13.31
CA ASP A 61 0.88 -14.10 12.99
C ASP A 61 0.54 -14.30 11.50
N PHE A 62 0.12 -13.23 10.80
CA PHE A 62 -0.11 -13.29 9.37
C PHE A 62 1.21 -13.49 8.64
N ALA A 63 2.26 -12.74 8.99
CA ALA A 63 3.57 -12.94 8.41
C ALA A 63 4.02 -14.39 8.60
N ASP A 64 3.98 -14.91 9.81
CA ASP A 64 4.51 -16.25 10.09
C ASP A 64 3.76 -17.36 9.34
N ASN A 65 2.44 -17.24 9.17
CA ASN A 65 1.60 -18.29 8.61
C ASN A 65 1.14 -18.04 7.15
N LEU A 66 1.56 -16.95 6.50
CA LEU A 66 1.09 -16.56 5.16
C LEU A 66 1.31 -17.67 4.11
N LYS A 67 0.23 -18.15 3.46
CA LYS A 67 0.36 -19.07 2.32
C LYS A 67 0.45 -18.32 0.99
N ALA A 68 -0.39 -17.31 0.83
CA ALA A 68 -0.49 -16.48 -0.37
C ALA A 68 -1.28 -15.21 -0.07
N ALA A 69 -1.45 -14.36 -1.07
CA ALA A 69 -2.42 -13.27 -1.00
C ALA A 69 -3.16 -13.11 -2.33
N ARG A 70 -4.35 -12.50 -2.27
CA ARG A 70 -5.01 -11.95 -3.46
C ARG A 70 -4.75 -10.46 -3.55
N VAL A 71 -4.43 -9.98 -4.74
CA VAL A 71 -4.14 -8.57 -4.99
C VAL A 71 -5.08 -8.02 -6.06
N TRP A 72 -5.53 -6.78 -5.85
CA TRP A 72 -6.23 -5.95 -6.85
C TRP A 72 -5.44 -4.65 -7.05
N GLY A 73 -5.47 -4.09 -8.25
CA GLY A 73 -4.68 -2.92 -8.62
C GLY A 73 -3.53 -3.29 -9.56
N SER A 74 -2.31 -3.44 -9.03
CA SER A 74 -1.09 -3.68 -9.82
C SER A 74 -0.94 -5.08 -10.40
N ALA A 75 -1.75 -6.03 -9.93
CA ALA A 75 -1.76 -7.39 -10.44
C ALA A 75 -2.24 -7.44 -11.90
N LEU A 76 -1.94 -8.53 -12.61
CA LEU A 76 -2.34 -8.71 -14.01
C LEU A 76 -3.87 -8.79 -14.16
N PHE A 77 -4.55 -9.26 -13.12
CA PHE A 77 -6.01 -9.31 -13.05
C PHE A 77 -6.47 -9.22 -11.60
N ASP A 78 -7.69 -8.71 -11.42
CA ASP A 78 -8.30 -8.51 -10.12
C ASP A 78 -8.42 -9.81 -9.32
N GLY A 79 -7.94 -9.78 -8.07
CA GLY A 79 -7.96 -10.92 -7.17
C GLY A 79 -6.97 -12.02 -7.55
N GLN A 80 -5.94 -11.70 -8.35
CA GLN A 80 -4.86 -12.63 -8.68
C GLN A 80 -4.18 -13.14 -7.41
N MET A 81 -3.99 -14.46 -7.34
CA MET A 81 -3.20 -15.07 -6.28
C MET A 81 -1.71 -14.83 -6.53
N VAL A 82 -1.02 -14.28 -5.54
CA VAL A 82 0.41 -13.99 -5.59
C VAL A 82 1.13 -14.62 -4.40
N LYS A 83 2.43 -14.79 -4.54
CA LYS A 83 3.30 -15.32 -3.49
C LYS A 83 3.74 -14.23 -2.51
N ARG A 84 4.37 -14.65 -1.41
CA ARG A 84 4.82 -13.80 -0.30
C ARG A 84 5.83 -12.72 -0.73
N ASP A 85 6.63 -13.02 -1.76
CA ASP A 85 7.68 -12.17 -2.35
C ASP A 85 7.16 -11.20 -3.42
N TYR A 86 5.85 -11.21 -3.73
CA TYR A 86 5.29 -10.27 -4.68
C TYR A 86 5.44 -8.83 -4.18
N VAL A 87 5.96 -7.97 -5.06
CA VAL A 87 6.18 -6.54 -4.77
C VAL A 87 4.89 -5.77 -4.97
N LEU A 88 4.48 -5.05 -3.93
CA LEU A 88 3.26 -4.24 -3.92
C LEU A 88 3.51 -2.84 -4.48
N HIS A 89 2.45 -2.21 -4.96
CA HIS A 89 2.44 -0.86 -5.51
C HIS A 89 1.45 0.04 -4.75
N ASP A 90 1.62 1.37 -4.89
CA ASP A 90 0.71 2.33 -4.29
C ASP A 90 -0.71 2.14 -4.84
N GLY A 91 -1.68 2.02 -3.93
CA GLY A 91 -3.07 1.77 -4.29
C GLY A 91 -3.51 0.31 -4.23
N ASP A 92 -2.58 -0.63 -4.07
CA ASP A 92 -2.93 -2.05 -4.06
C ASP A 92 -3.87 -2.41 -2.91
N VAL A 93 -4.85 -3.25 -3.20
CA VAL A 93 -5.72 -3.88 -2.21
C VAL A 93 -5.26 -5.32 -2.02
N VAL A 94 -5.13 -5.76 -0.78
CA VAL A 94 -4.55 -7.07 -0.44
C VAL A 94 -5.46 -7.84 0.53
N GLU A 95 -5.82 -9.06 0.15
CA GLU A 95 -6.47 -10.06 1.00
C GLU A 95 -5.47 -11.17 1.33
N LEU A 96 -5.02 -11.22 2.59
CA LEU A 96 -4.08 -12.23 3.08
C LEU A 96 -4.76 -13.60 3.19
N ARG A 97 -4.05 -14.65 2.78
CA ARG A 97 -4.51 -16.05 2.84
C ARG A 97 -3.53 -16.85 3.68
N ILE A 98 -3.98 -17.24 4.87
CA ILE A 98 -3.25 -18.10 5.83
C ILE A 98 -3.52 -19.57 5.58
#